data_AF-A0AAD9DLW6-F1
#
_entry.id   AF-A0AAD9DLW6-F1
#
_cell.length_a   1.000
_cell.length_b   1.000
_cell.length_c   1.000
_cell.angle_alpha   90.00
_cell.angle_beta   90.00
_cell.angle_gamma   90.00
#
_symmetry.space_group_name_H-M   'P 1'
#
loop_
_entity.id
_entity.type
_entity.pdbx_description
1 polymer ?
#
loop_
_entity_poly.entity_id
_entity_poly.type
_entity_poly.pdbx_seq_one_letter_code
_entity_poly.pdbx_strand_id
1 'polypeptide(L)'
;MASGGTLTALLLTCASRMPHVCLTCASPASSSSSSSSPNPPRWDYDRDVDTPNLDAMARDGVKAPYVTPAFFTMTSPTHFTLLTGKYIENHGVIHNMWFNTSTSEKKPYYQTQFVNEWWDNGSLPIWITAQRQGLRTGSLHFPGTASTYQGEAPMIQEVEPRFYNYSNETAWRENVDKVMGAWFRDADLDFVTMYFGEPDSTGHKHGPDSPQRRRMVEQVDRTVGYLRSSAVHHNISDHLNIIITADHGMTTVFRGSLVEEIVLSKIPGFAFKDLAFHLVDYGPSGLLLPKEGRLEKVYNALKGAHPHLHVYRKEEMPARLHFANNNRILPIILWADEGYVINGYFPVQANKGEHGFDNNNLDMKPFFRAVGPAFRRNVVVEPFETVNIYPLMCHLLGITSERSDGHLDATRAMLRSSEPPGDEVSSSSVLSRVFIGLSAVTGFLCLVFVIVVTKGTIKRKQKEQRYEKRFTPLSTVKDGTALSTVRDSTPLSTVRGPHPSLQSEIHTSLYTQR
;
A
#
# COMPACT_ATOMS: atom_id res chain seq x y z
N MET A 1 -21.80 11.46 -16.56
CA MET A 1 -20.86 11.75 -15.46
C MET A 1 -19.99 10.51 -15.24
N ALA A 2 -19.30 10.05 -16.29
CA ALA A 2 -18.37 8.93 -16.14
C ALA A 2 -17.13 9.49 -15.43
N SER A 3 -16.79 8.92 -14.27
CA SER A 3 -15.43 9.01 -13.74
C SER A 3 -14.56 8.25 -14.72
N GLY A 4 -13.78 8.96 -15.54
CA GLY A 4 -12.78 8.31 -16.37
C GLY A 4 -11.72 7.68 -15.47
N GLY A 5 -11.13 6.55 -15.88
CA GLY A 5 -9.81 6.07 -15.43
C GLY A 5 -9.54 4.61 -15.69
N THR A 6 -8.41 4.27 -16.33
CA THR A 6 -7.97 2.86 -16.44
C THR A 6 -6.51 2.66 -16.89
N LEU A 7 -5.75 3.68 -17.28
CA LEU A 7 -4.31 3.51 -17.49
C LEU A 7 -3.51 4.51 -16.65
N THR A 8 -2.63 3.96 -15.82
CA THR A 8 -1.83 4.69 -14.86
C THR A 8 -0.35 4.35 -15.07
N ALA A 9 0.48 5.37 -15.26
CA ALA A 9 1.93 5.21 -15.31
C ALA A 9 2.57 5.91 -14.11
N LEU A 10 3.38 5.17 -13.35
CA LEU A 10 4.15 5.66 -12.21
C LEU A 10 5.63 5.56 -12.61
N LEU A 11 6.29 6.69 -12.75
CA LEU A 11 7.64 6.83 -13.30
C LEU A 11 8.57 7.29 -12.18
N LEU A 12 9.64 6.53 -11.93
CA LEU A 12 10.51 6.72 -10.77
C LEU A 12 11.98 6.59 -11.18
N THR A 13 12.81 7.58 -10.88
CA THR A 13 14.27 7.47 -11.07
C THR A 13 14.89 6.57 -10.00
N CYS A 14 16.07 6.02 -10.27
CA CYS A 14 16.84 5.27 -9.29
C CYS A 14 17.35 6.17 -8.16
N ALA A 15 17.23 5.69 -6.91
CA ALA A 15 17.78 6.35 -5.71
C ALA A 15 19.29 6.66 -5.77
N SER A 16 20.06 5.95 -6.59
CA SER A 16 21.48 6.20 -6.81
C SER A 16 21.71 6.86 -8.17
N ARG A 17 21.71 8.19 -8.20
CA ARG A 17 22.39 8.97 -9.24
C ARG A 17 23.90 8.89 -9.05
N MET A 18 24.46 7.68 -9.06
CA MET A 18 25.91 7.50 -9.19
C MET A 18 26.21 7.36 -10.68
N PRO A 19 27.23 8.05 -11.22
CA PRO A 19 27.63 7.90 -12.60
C PRO A 19 28.39 6.57 -12.74
N HIS A 20 27.66 5.47 -12.77
CA HIS A 20 28.22 4.20 -13.19
C HIS A 20 28.02 4.07 -14.69
N VAL A 21 29.05 4.49 -15.43
CA VAL A 21 29.30 4.02 -16.78
C VAL A 21 29.26 2.49 -16.74
N CYS A 22 28.33 1.88 -17.45
CA CYS A 22 28.39 0.44 -17.71
C CYS A 22 28.10 0.18 -19.19
N LEU A 23 29.15 -0.28 -19.88
CA LEU A 23 29.11 -0.79 -21.23
C LEU A 23 28.27 -2.08 -21.28
N THR A 24 27.31 -2.16 -22.19
CA THR A 24 27.33 -3.06 -23.37
C THR A 24 25.91 -3.23 -23.91
N CYS A 25 25.74 -2.87 -25.18
CA CYS A 25 24.58 -3.27 -25.98
C CYS A 25 24.67 -4.75 -26.30
N ALA A 26 23.62 -5.52 -26.02
CA ALA A 26 23.40 -6.83 -26.63
C ALA A 26 22.03 -6.82 -27.31
N SER A 27 22.04 -6.99 -28.63
CA SER A 27 20.85 -7.16 -29.46
C SER A 27 20.06 -8.41 -29.05
N PRO A 28 18.72 -8.42 -29.14
CA PRO A 28 17.94 -9.60 -28.80
C PRO A 28 18.04 -10.64 -29.92
N ALA A 29 18.52 -11.83 -29.57
CA ALA A 29 18.36 -13.03 -30.38
C ALA A 29 16.97 -13.63 -30.15
N SER A 30 16.34 -14.05 -31.24
CA SER A 30 15.05 -14.71 -31.28
C SER A 30 15.10 -16.08 -30.62
N SER A 31 14.22 -16.33 -29.65
CA SER A 31 13.80 -17.69 -29.32
C SER A 31 12.31 -17.72 -28.98
N SER A 32 11.60 -18.59 -29.68
CA SER A 32 10.19 -18.89 -29.53
C SER A 32 10.01 -19.96 -28.46
N SER A 33 9.29 -19.64 -27.38
CA SER A 33 8.65 -20.65 -26.53
C SER A 33 7.42 -20.05 -25.86
N SER A 34 6.29 -20.72 -26.07
CA SER A 34 4.94 -20.41 -25.58
C SER A 34 4.81 -20.52 -24.06
N SER A 35 4.38 -19.45 -23.38
CA SER A 35 3.45 -19.49 -22.23
C SER A 35 3.16 -18.10 -21.63
N SER A 36 1.86 -17.76 -21.54
CA SER A 36 1.20 -16.72 -20.70
C SER A 36 1.24 -15.23 -21.12
N SER A 37 0.15 -14.83 -21.79
CA SER A 37 -0.23 -13.53 -22.38
C SER A 37 -0.28 -12.32 -21.44
N PRO A 38 0.11 -11.09 -21.82
CA PRO A 38 0.27 -9.98 -20.90
C PRO A 38 -0.67 -8.74 -21.06
N ASN A 39 -1.72 -8.75 -20.22
CA ASN A 39 -2.70 -7.82 -19.60
C ASN A 39 -2.63 -6.26 -19.79
N PRO A 40 -3.74 -5.59 -20.19
CA PRO A 40 -4.07 -4.16 -20.20
C PRO A 40 -5.18 -3.87 -19.14
N PRO A 41 -5.94 -2.76 -19.17
CA PRO A 41 -6.58 -2.19 -17.97
C PRO A 41 -7.47 -3.06 -17.10
N ARG A 42 -8.42 -3.81 -17.67
CA ARG A 42 -8.90 -5.03 -17.00
C ARG A 42 -7.91 -6.14 -17.31
N TRP A 43 -7.59 -6.95 -16.31
CA TRP A 43 -6.50 -7.93 -16.32
C TRP A 43 -6.43 -8.87 -17.53
N ASP A 44 -7.41 -8.95 -18.42
CA ASP A 44 -7.48 -9.86 -19.56
C ASP A 44 -7.62 -9.15 -20.91
N TYR A 45 -7.66 -7.82 -20.96
CA TYR A 45 -7.96 -7.06 -22.19
C TYR A 45 -6.95 -7.23 -23.34
N ASP A 46 -5.79 -7.86 -23.14
CA ASP A 46 -4.70 -8.11 -24.10
C ASP A 46 -4.89 -9.49 -24.72
N ARG A 47 -5.67 -10.35 -24.06
CA ARG A 47 -5.84 -11.73 -24.50
C ARG A 47 -6.63 -11.78 -25.80
N ASP A 48 -7.41 -10.73 -26.07
CA ASP A 48 -8.21 -10.56 -27.28
C ASP A 48 -7.79 -9.35 -28.14
N VAL A 49 -6.57 -8.80 -27.91
CA VAL A 49 -6.01 -7.64 -28.63
C VAL A 49 -4.52 -7.86 -28.91
N ASP A 50 -4.02 -7.47 -30.08
CA ASP A 50 -2.57 -7.50 -30.34
C ASP A 50 -1.87 -6.37 -29.58
N THR A 51 -1.06 -6.72 -28.56
CA THR A 51 -0.39 -5.77 -27.66
C THR A 51 1.13 -5.94 -27.65
N PRO A 52 1.82 -5.72 -28.78
CA PRO A 52 3.24 -6.05 -28.92
C PRO A 52 4.15 -5.27 -27.96
N ASN A 53 3.78 -4.05 -27.54
CA ASN A 53 4.60 -3.24 -26.65
C ASN A 53 4.46 -3.67 -25.18
N LEU A 54 3.24 -4.04 -24.75
CA LEU A 54 2.98 -4.66 -23.46
C LEU A 54 3.62 -6.05 -23.36
N ASP A 55 3.63 -6.82 -24.47
CA ASP A 55 4.33 -8.10 -24.60
C ASP A 55 5.84 -7.93 -24.45
N ALA A 56 6.42 -6.96 -25.15
CA ALA A 56 7.82 -6.61 -24.99
C ALA A 56 8.12 -6.17 -23.55
N MET A 57 7.27 -5.33 -22.95
CA MET A 57 7.47 -4.87 -21.57
C MET A 57 7.45 -6.02 -20.55
N ALA A 58 6.59 -7.03 -20.76
CA ALA A 58 6.56 -8.22 -19.92
C ALA A 58 7.84 -9.06 -20.03
N ARG A 59 8.39 -9.22 -21.24
CA ARG A 59 9.68 -9.90 -21.45
C ARG A 59 10.85 -9.12 -20.85
N ASP A 60 10.82 -7.80 -20.98
CA ASP A 60 11.91 -6.92 -20.53
C ASP A 60 11.87 -6.63 -19.03
N GLY A 61 10.82 -7.04 -18.33
CA GLY A 61 10.56 -6.65 -16.94
C GLY A 61 9.77 -7.68 -16.14
N VAL A 62 8.84 -7.17 -15.32
CA VAL A 62 8.01 -7.92 -14.40
C VAL A 62 6.54 -7.74 -14.74
N LYS A 63 5.76 -8.80 -14.51
CA LYS A 63 4.32 -8.82 -14.69
C LYS A 63 3.66 -9.59 -13.55
N ALA A 64 2.45 -9.17 -13.15
CA ALA A 64 1.52 -10.02 -12.42
C ALA A 64 0.38 -10.49 -13.34
N PRO A 65 -0.16 -11.72 -13.15
CA PRO A 65 -1.37 -12.18 -13.85
C PRO A 65 -2.56 -11.25 -13.63
N TYR A 66 -2.64 -10.61 -12.47
CA TYR A 66 -3.53 -9.50 -12.15
C TYR A 66 -3.10 -8.91 -10.80
N VAL A 67 -3.64 -7.76 -10.44
CA VAL A 67 -3.59 -7.24 -9.07
C VAL A 67 -5.01 -7.08 -8.53
N THR A 68 -5.16 -7.00 -7.21
CA THR A 68 -6.47 -6.79 -6.56
C THR A 68 -6.56 -5.35 -6.07
N PRO A 69 -7.54 -4.56 -6.54
CA PRO A 69 -7.71 -3.18 -6.11
C PRO A 69 -8.35 -3.12 -4.71
N ALA A 70 -8.24 -1.96 -4.05
CA ALA A 70 -9.02 -1.68 -2.85
C ALA A 70 -10.53 -1.59 -3.19
N PHE A 71 -11.38 -1.85 -2.21
CA PHE A 71 -12.83 -1.75 -2.34
C PHE A 71 -13.37 -0.46 -1.68
N PHE A 72 -14.30 0.28 -2.27
CA PHE A 72 -14.91 0.08 -3.60
C PHE A 72 -13.92 0.33 -4.74
N THR A 73 -14.07 -0.40 -5.84
CA THR A 73 -13.20 -0.30 -7.01
C THR A 73 -13.57 0.93 -7.87
N MET A 74 -13.43 2.12 -7.29
CA MET A 74 -13.69 3.42 -7.90
C MET A 74 -12.40 4.20 -8.10
N THR A 75 -12.35 4.99 -9.16
CA THR A 75 -11.17 5.73 -9.62
C THR A 75 -10.40 6.49 -8.53
N SER A 76 -11.01 7.50 -7.89
CA SER A 76 -10.34 8.35 -6.90
C SER A 76 -9.90 7.55 -5.67
N PRO A 77 -10.77 6.72 -5.04
CA PRO A 77 -10.35 5.88 -3.92
C PRO A 77 -9.18 4.95 -4.25
N THR A 78 -9.23 4.21 -5.36
CA THR A 78 -8.18 3.23 -5.68
C THR A 78 -6.89 3.88 -6.17
N HIS A 79 -6.95 5.00 -6.91
CA HIS A 79 -5.76 5.79 -7.21
C HIS A 79 -5.11 6.36 -5.95
N PHE A 80 -5.89 6.80 -4.97
CA PHE A 80 -5.33 7.31 -3.73
C PHE A 80 -4.72 6.21 -2.86
N THR A 81 -5.24 4.98 -2.94
CA THR A 81 -4.57 3.78 -2.41
C THR A 81 -3.18 3.58 -3.04
N LEU A 82 -3.02 3.76 -4.35
CA LEU A 82 -1.70 3.67 -5.01
C LEU A 82 -0.72 4.72 -4.46
N LEU A 83 -1.19 5.94 -4.19
CA LEU A 83 -0.35 7.03 -3.70
C LEU A 83 0.01 6.93 -2.22
N THR A 84 -0.76 6.19 -1.40
CA THR A 84 -0.62 6.20 0.06
C THR A 84 -0.31 4.83 0.67
N GLY A 85 -0.56 3.75 -0.07
CA GLY A 85 -0.43 2.38 0.44
C GLY A 85 -1.42 2.06 1.54
N LYS A 86 -2.53 2.78 1.64
CA LYS A 86 -3.56 2.58 2.64
C LYS A 86 -4.84 2.09 1.98
N TYR A 87 -5.61 1.26 2.69
CA TYR A 87 -6.98 0.96 2.29
C TYR A 87 -7.88 2.19 2.37
N ILE A 88 -9.04 2.09 1.73
CA ILE A 88 -9.95 3.23 1.53
C ILE A 88 -10.46 3.79 2.86
N GLU A 89 -10.73 2.93 3.83
CA GLU A 89 -11.14 3.36 5.17
C GLU A 89 -10.04 4.17 5.90
N ASN A 90 -8.76 3.87 5.65
CA ASN A 90 -7.63 4.48 6.36
C ASN A 90 -7.14 5.77 5.71
N HIS A 91 -7.32 5.94 4.39
CA HIS A 91 -6.97 7.17 3.70
C HIS A 91 -8.14 8.14 3.52
N GLY A 92 -9.38 7.71 3.74
CA GLY A 92 -10.57 8.57 3.83
C GLY A 92 -11.14 9.13 2.53
N VAL A 93 -10.46 9.01 1.38
CA VAL A 93 -11.05 9.22 0.05
C VAL A 93 -11.98 8.05 -0.30
N ILE A 94 -13.23 8.10 0.18
CA ILE A 94 -14.15 6.95 0.12
C ILE A 94 -15.02 6.88 -1.15
N HIS A 95 -14.98 7.91 -2.00
CA HIS A 95 -15.80 7.99 -3.21
C HIS A 95 -15.19 8.95 -4.24
N ASN A 96 -15.56 8.79 -5.52
CA ASN A 96 -15.25 9.74 -6.59
C ASN A 96 -15.90 11.11 -6.41
N MET A 97 -16.89 11.21 -5.53
CA MET A 97 -17.66 12.42 -5.30
C MET A 97 -17.42 12.89 -3.88
N TRP A 98 -17.01 14.13 -3.71
CA TRP A 98 -17.15 14.80 -2.45
C TRP A 98 -18.63 15.06 -2.18
N PHE A 99 -19.03 14.91 -0.93
CA PHE A 99 -20.38 15.24 -0.50
C PHE A 99 -20.40 15.74 0.94
N ASN A 100 -21.44 16.51 1.25
CA ASN A 100 -21.73 16.97 2.60
C ASN A 100 -23.16 16.55 2.98
N THR A 101 -23.28 15.71 4.00
CA THR A 101 -24.56 15.16 4.44
C THR A 101 -25.46 16.19 5.11
N SER A 102 -24.91 17.26 5.67
CA SER A 102 -25.66 18.33 6.33
C SER A 102 -26.26 19.32 5.33
N THR A 103 -25.55 19.63 4.24
CA THR A 103 -26.02 20.56 3.19
C THR A 103 -26.65 19.84 1.99
N SER A 104 -26.51 18.51 1.92
CA SER A 104 -26.86 17.66 0.76
C SER A 104 -26.09 17.99 -0.53
N GLU A 105 -25.03 18.80 -0.45
CA GLU A 105 -24.19 19.12 -1.60
C GLU A 105 -23.41 17.88 -2.05
N LYS A 106 -23.28 17.72 -3.37
CA LYS A 106 -22.50 16.67 -4.02
C LYS A 106 -21.70 17.27 -5.16
N LYS A 107 -20.40 17.03 -5.19
CA LYS A 107 -19.50 17.46 -6.27
C LYS A 107 -19.13 16.24 -7.12
N PRO A 108 -19.24 16.30 -8.45
CA PRO A 108 -18.80 15.21 -9.32
C PRO A 108 -17.27 15.02 -9.24
N TYR A 109 -16.78 13.96 -9.89
CA TYR A 109 -15.37 13.59 -9.99
C TYR A 109 -14.43 14.79 -10.20
N TYR A 110 -14.63 15.56 -11.28
CA TYR A 110 -13.73 16.66 -11.63
C TYR A 110 -13.65 17.72 -10.52
N GLN A 111 -14.78 18.21 -10.02
CA GLN A 111 -14.80 19.23 -8.97
C GLN A 111 -14.24 18.72 -7.65
N THR A 112 -14.39 17.42 -7.36
CA THR A 112 -13.86 16.78 -6.15
C THR A 112 -12.35 16.84 -6.10
N GLN A 113 -11.65 16.83 -7.24
CA GLN A 113 -10.19 16.92 -7.29
C GLN A 113 -9.63 18.21 -6.65
N PHE A 114 -10.45 19.27 -6.57
CA PHE A 114 -10.06 20.58 -6.03
C PHE A 114 -10.59 20.84 -4.61
N VAL A 115 -11.13 19.82 -3.94
CA VAL A 115 -11.64 19.93 -2.57
C VAL A 115 -10.60 19.39 -1.60
N ASN A 116 -9.69 20.26 -1.15
CA ASN A 116 -8.53 19.86 -0.35
C ASN A 116 -8.90 18.98 0.85
N GLU A 117 -9.94 19.33 1.61
CA GLU A 117 -10.36 18.56 2.78
C GLU A 117 -10.84 17.14 2.45
N TRP A 118 -11.22 16.86 1.20
CA TRP A 118 -11.54 15.50 0.76
C TRP A 118 -10.29 14.62 0.77
N TRP A 119 -9.17 15.16 0.29
CA TRP A 119 -7.95 14.40 0.10
C TRP A 119 -7.01 14.51 1.30
N ASP A 120 -6.79 15.73 1.79
CA ASP A 120 -6.02 16.03 3.00
C ASP A 120 -6.85 15.75 4.26
N ASN A 121 -7.00 14.47 4.60
CA ASN A 121 -7.60 14.02 5.86
C ASN A 121 -6.62 13.25 6.75
N GLY A 122 -5.31 13.53 6.63
CA GLY A 122 -4.27 12.92 7.47
C GLY A 122 -3.50 11.77 6.83
N SER A 123 -3.69 11.52 5.53
CA SER A 123 -2.84 10.62 4.76
C SER A 123 -2.04 11.42 3.73
N LEU A 124 -0.72 11.25 3.76
CA LEU A 124 0.19 11.94 2.85
C LEU A 124 0.47 11.05 1.63
N PRO A 125 0.17 11.50 0.40
CA PRO A 125 0.58 10.81 -0.82
C PRO A 125 2.11 10.81 -0.99
N ILE A 126 2.61 9.82 -1.72
CA ILE A 126 4.04 9.56 -1.93
C ILE A 126 4.83 10.77 -2.44
N TRP A 127 4.22 11.65 -3.23
CA TRP A 127 4.91 12.83 -3.73
C TRP A 127 5.30 13.80 -2.60
N ILE A 128 4.49 13.93 -1.53
CA ILE A 128 4.87 14.69 -0.33
C ILE A 128 5.99 13.97 0.41
N THR A 129 5.82 12.66 0.62
CA THR A 129 6.80 11.82 1.32
C THR A 129 8.18 11.93 0.66
N ALA A 130 8.23 11.95 -0.67
CA ALA A 130 9.43 12.11 -1.46
C ALA A 130 9.99 13.54 -1.39
N GLN A 131 9.14 14.57 -1.54
CA GLN A 131 9.57 15.98 -1.44
C GLN A 131 10.19 16.33 -0.09
N ARG A 132 9.57 15.85 1.00
CA ARG A 132 10.10 16.04 2.36
C ARG A 132 11.41 15.31 2.61
N GLN A 133 11.80 14.39 1.73
CA GLN A 133 13.07 13.68 1.74
C GLN A 133 14.03 14.16 0.64
N GLY A 134 13.78 15.34 0.07
CA GLY A 134 14.69 16.03 -0.84
C GLY A 134 14.52 15.67 -2.32
N LEU A 135 13.53 14.86 -2.68
CA LEU A 135 13.26 14.49 -4.07
C LEU A 135 12.33 15.49 -4.76
N ARG A 136 12.43 15.56 -6.09
CA ARG A 136 11.63 16.46 -6.91
C ARG A 136 10.49 15.67 -7.56
N THR A 137 9.25 16.13 -7.42
CA THR A 137 8.10 15.33 -7.84
C THR A 137 7.18 16.08 -8.78
N GLY A 138 6.49 15.35 -9.65
CA GLY A 138 5.48 15.93 -10.50
C GLY A 138 4.28 15.03 -10.72
N SER A 139 3.21 15.63 -11.23
CA SER A 139 1.99 14.91 -11.56
C SER A 139 1.34 15.45 -12.81
N LEU A 140 0.93 14.54 -13.70
CA LEU A 140 0.16 14.83 -14.89
C LEU A 140 -1.19 14.12 -14.78
N HIS A 141 -2.25 14.90 -14.54
CA HIS A 141 -3.66 14.53 -14.49
C HIS A 141 -4.05 13.53 -13.40
N PHE A 142 -3.15 13.21 -12.47
CA PHE A 142 -3.38 12.11 -11.54
C PHE A 142 -4.38 12.47 -10.43
N PRO A 143 -5.38 11.62 -10.13
CA PRO A 143 -6.36 11.90 -9.08
C PRO A 143 -5.70 12.18 -7.72
N GLY A 144 -6.13 13.27 -7.09
CA GLY A 144 -5.62 13.68 -5.78
C GLY A 144 -4.35 14.52 -5.82
N THR A 145 -3.79 14.84 -7.00
CA THR A 145 -2.66 15.78 -7.08
C THR A 145 -3.07 17.21 -7.43
N ALA A 146 -4.36 17.44 -7.72
CA ALA A 146 -4.90 18.79 -7.88
C ALA A 146 -5.12 19.50 -6.53
N SER A 147 -5.27 18.74 -5.45
CA SER A 147 -5.45 19.25 -4.09
C SER A 147 -4.11 19.49 -3.40
N THR A 148 -4.09 20.40 -2.44
CA THR A 148 -2.96 20.59 -1.53
C THR A 148 -3.14 19.79 -0.25
N TYR A 149 -2.01 19.43 0.37
CA TYR A 149 -1.97 18.61 1.58
C TYR A 149 -1.02 19.27 2.56
N GLN A 150 -1.54 19.69 3.71
CA GLN A 150 -0.81 20.50 4.67
C GLN A 150 -0.18 21.76 4.01
N GLY A 151 -0.86 22.29 2.99
CA GLY A 151 -0.40 23.45 2.20
C GLY A 151 0.61 23.13 1.10
N GLU A 152 1.05 21.87 0.94
CA GLU A 152 2.01 21.46 -0.08
C GLU A 152 1.33 20.89 -1.33
N ALA A 153 2.02 20.99 -2.48
CA ALA A 153 1.65 20.45 -3.78
C ALA A 153 2.89 19.81 -4.44
N PRO A 154 2.73 18.94 -5.47
CA PRO A 154 3.83 18.53 -6.32
C PRO A 154 4.59 19.73 -6.90
N MET A 155 5.91 19.60 -7.06
CA MET A 155 6.77 20.66 -7.59
C MET A 155 6.36 21.10 -9.00
N ILE A 156 5.92 20.15 -9.83
CA ILE A 156 5.35 20.41 -11.14
C ILE A 156 4.03 19.64 -11.25
N GLN A 157 2.94 20.32 -11.55
CA GLN A 157 1.65 19.65 -11.75
C GLN A 157 0.88 20.19 -12.94
N GLU A 158 0.17 19.31 -13.63
CA GLU A 158 -0.82 19.65 -14.64
C GLU A 158 -2.09 18.87 -14.33
N VAL A 159 -3.21 19.57 -14.21
CA VAL A 159 -4.54 18.97 -14.03
C VAL A 159 -5.29 19.18 -15.33
N GLU A 160 -6.01 18.15 -15.78
CA GLU A 160 -6.72 18.22 -17.03
C GLU A 160 -7.79 19.33 -17.00
N PRO A 161 -8.13 19.95 -18.14
CA PRO A 161 -9.27 20.86 -18.20
C PRO A 161 -10.58 20.11 -17.98
N ARG A 162 -11.61 20.81 -17.49
CA ARG A 162 -12.95 20.26 -17.22
C ARG A 162 -13.56 19.43 -18.36
N PHE A 163 -13.26 19.80 -19.61
CA PHE A 163 -13.75 19.10 -20.81
C PHE A 163 -12.58 18.49 -21.59
N TYR A 164 -11.79 17.67 -20.91
CA TYR A 164 -10.66 16.98 -21.52
C TYR A 164 -11.10 15.80 -22.39
N ASN A 165 -10.53 15.71 -23.59
CA ASN A 165 -10.73 14.56 -24.48
C ASN A 165 -9.71 13.47 -24.12
N TYR A 166 -10.13 12.52 -23.28
CA TYR A 166 -9.29 11.43 -22.83
C TYR A 166 -8.83 10.50 -23.95
N SER A 167 -9.49 10.44 -25.11
CA SER A 167 -9.15 9.50 -26.20
C SER A 167 -8.13 10.05 -27.21
N ASN A 168 -7.61 11.27 -27.03
CA ASN A 168 -6.74 11.93 -28.02
C ASN A 168 -5.28 11.44 -27.96
N GLU A 169 -4.89 10.52 -28.86
CA GLU A 169 -3.54 9.95 -28.92
C GLU A 169 -2.45 11.02 -29.15
N THR A 170 -2.73 12.09 -29.91
CA THR A 170 -1.75 13.18 -30.11
C THR A 170 -1.43 13.87 -28.79
N ALA A 171 -2.46 14.20 -28.00
CA ALA A 171 -2.26 14.79 -26.68
C ALA A 171 -1.54 13.84 -25.72
N TRP A 172 -1.76 12.52 -25.85
CA TRP A 172 -1.01 11.53 -25.06
C TRP A 172 0.48 11.55 -25.39
N ARG A 173 0.84 11.64 -26.68
CA ARG A 173 2.25 11.75 -27.11
C ARG A 173 2.89 13.04 -26.62
N GLU A 174 2.20 14.17 -26.78
CA GLU A 174 2.66 15.47 -26.25
C GLU A 174 2.89 15.42 -24.74
N ASN A 175 2.01 14.74 -23.99
CA ASN A 175 2.17 14.55 -22.55
C ASN A 175 3.33 13.61 -22.20
N VAL A 176 3.57 12.55 -22.97
CA VAL A 176 4.75 11.70 -22.81
C VAL A 176 6.03 12.49 -23.07
N ASP A 177 6.09 13.27 -24.14
CA ASP A 177 7.27 14.07 -24.49
C ASP A 177 7.56 15.16 -23.45
N LYS A 178 6.49 15.79 -22.95
CA LYS A 178 6.56 16.74 -21.83
C LYS A 178 7.15 16.08 -20.58
N VAL A 179 6.66 14.91 -20.20
CA VAL A 179 7.14 14.22 -18.99
C VAL A 179 8.58 13.73 -19.15
N MET A 180 8.91 13.08 -20.27
CA MET A 180 10.27 12.53 -20.47
C MET A 180 11.32 13.62 -20.71
N GLY A 181 11.02 14.59 -21.57
CA GLY A 181 11.93 15.67 -21.92
C GLY A 181 11.91 16.81 -20.91
N ALA A 182 10.77 17.50 -20.78
CA ALA A 182 10.74 18.72 -19.98
C ALA A 182 10.79 18.45 -18.47
N TRP A 183 10.20 17.35 -17.99
CA TRP A 183 10.11 17.10 -16.54
C TRP A 183 11.25 16.23 -16.01
N PHE A 184 11.46 15.04 -16.57
CA PHE A 184 12.57 14.17 -16.13
C PHE A 184 13.93 14.70 -16.56
N ARG A 185 14.15 14.98 -17.85
CA ARG A 185 15.46 15.40 -18.34
C ARG A 185 15.80 16.84 -17.95
N ASP A 186 14.92 17.80 -18.20
CA ASP A 186 15.24 19.24 -18.05
C ASP A 186 14.97 19.77 -16.64
N ALA A 187 13.82 19.45 -16.06
CA ALA A 187 13.47 19.85 -14.70
C ALA A 187 13.98 18.88 -13.63
N ASP A 188 14.63 17.78 -14.03
CA ASP A 188 15.35 16.88 -13.15
C ASP A 188 14.47 16.27 -12.03
N LEU A 189 13.22 15.93 -12.38
CA LEU A 189 12.30 15.26 -11.44
C LEU A 189 12.74 13.82 -11.15
N ASP A 190 12.47 13.35 -9.93
CA ASP A 190 12.74 11.99 -9.47
C ASP A 190 11.52 11.08 -9.53
N PHE A 191 10.33 11.66 -9.43
CA PHE A 191 9.07 10.93 -9.40
C PHE A 191 8.00 11.67 -10.19
N VAL A 192 7.33 10.97 -11.11
CA VAL A 192 6.18 11.49 -11.83
C VAL A 192 5.05 10.47 -11.86
N THR A 193 3.85 10.94 -11.53
CA THR A 193 2.61 10.19 -11.74
C THR A 193 1.90 10.69 -12.99
N MET A 194 1.59 9.80 -13.92
CA MET A 194 0.85 10.10 -15.15
C MET A 194 -0.44 9.28 -15.20
N TYR A 195 -1.52 9.94 -15.62
CA TYR A 195 -2.84 9.33 -15.70
C TYR A 195 -3.47 9.51 -17.08
N PHE A 196 -4.11 8.44 -17.56
CA PHE A 196 -4.92 8.40 -18.78
C PHE A 196 -6.31 7.82 -18.46
N GLY A 197 -7.36 8.54 -18.90
CA GLY A 197 -8.77 8.17 -18.66
C GLY A 197 -9.34 7.10 -19.58
N GLU A 198 -8.52 6.45 -20.39
CA GLU A 198 -8.91 5.36 -21.28
C GLU A 198 -8.19 4.08 -20.89
N PRO A 199 -8.77 2.90 -21.23
CA PRO A 199 -9.99 2.60 -21.98
C PRO A 199 -11.32 2.70 -21.21
N ASP A 200 -11.37 3.33 -20.04
CA ASP A 200 -12.53 3.33 -19.15
C ASP A 200 -13.69 4.13 -19.73
N SER A 201 -13.41 5.32 -20.25
CA SER A 201 -14.42 6.10 -20.95
C SER A 201 -15.04 5.31 -22.10
N THR A 202 -14.21 4.63 -22.90
CA THR A 202 -14.65 3.74 -23.96
C THR A 202 -15.41 2.52 -23.42
N GLY A 203 -14.95 1.91 -22.33
CA GLY A 203 -15.54 0.76 -21.66
C GLY A 203 -16.92 1.06 -21.10
N HIS A 204 -17.09 2.19 -20.42
CA HIS A 204 -18.40 2.66 -19.97
C HIS A 204 -19.37 2.88 -21.13
N LYS A 205 -18.92 3.55 -22.19
CA LYS A 205 -19.77 3.93 -23.32
C LYS A 205 -20.18 2.74 -24.20
N HIS A 206 -19.26 1.80 -24.43
CA HIS A 206 -19.43 0.74 -25.42
C HIS A 206 -19.53 -0.66 -24.82
N GLY A 207 -19.09 -0.86 -23.58
CA GLY A 207 -18.98 -2.15 -22.90
C GLY A 207 -17.54 -2.70 -22.96
N PRO A 208 -17.11 -3.48 -21.96
CA PRO A 208 -15.75 -4.03 -21.89
C PRO A 208 -15.45 -5.02 -23.01
N ASP A 209 -16.45 -5.70 -23.58
CA ASP A 209 -16.20 -6.71 -24.63
C ASP A 209 -16.38 -6.15 -26.06
N SER A 210 -16.47 -4.82 -26.17
CA SER A 210 -16.75 -4.13 -27.43
C SER A 210 -15.52 -4.01 -28.35
N PRO A 211 -15.70 -3.98 -29.68
CA PRO A 211 -14.60 -3.70 -30.61
C PRO A 211 -14.02 -2.29 -30.42
N GLN A 212 -14.79 -1.33 -29.90
CA GLN A 212 -14.30 0.00 -29.56
C GLN A 212 -13.27 -0.08 -28.43
N ARG A 213 -13.54 -0.86 -27.37
CA ARG A 213 -12.57 -1.10 -26.29
C ARG A 213 -11.30 -1.72 -26.85
N ARG A 214 -11.39 -2.73 -27.72
CA ARG A 214 -10.21 -3.37 -28.32
C ARG A 214 -9.30 -2.38 -29.04
N ARG A 215 -9.86 -1.52 -29.90
CA ARG A 215 -9.11 -0.44 -30.58
C ARG A 215 -8.47 0.56 -29.60
N MET A 216 -9.16 0.85 -28.50
CA MET A 216 -8.62 1.72 -27.46
C MET A 216 -7.43 1.05 -26.73
N VAL A 217 -7.49 -0.27 -26.51
CA VAL A 217 -6.36 -1.02 -25.96
C VAL A 217 -5.17 -1.05 -26.92
N GLU A 218 -5.40 -1.18 -28.24
CA GLU A 218 -4.33 -1.03 -29.24
C GLU A 218 -3.66 0.37 -29.16
N GLN A 219 -4.45 1.42 -28.92
CA GLN A 219 -3.95 2.78 -28.72
C GLN A 219 -3.12 2.92 -27.43
N VAL A 220 -3.60 2.31 -26.33
CA VAL A 220 -2.85 2.20 -25.08
C VAL A 220 -1.51 1.48 -25.31
N ASP A 221 -1.51 0.35 -26.00
CA ASP A 221 -0.29 -0.40 -26.31
C ASP A 221 0.73 0.43 -27.11
N ARG A 222 0.27 1.12 -28.17
CA ARG A 222 1.14 2.06 -28.92
C ARG A 222 1.74 3.15 -28.03
N THR A 223 0.98 3.61 -27.03
CA THR A 223 1.41 4.64 -26.08
C THR A 223 2.43 4.09 -25.08
N VAL A 224 2.27 2.84 -24.63
CA VAL A 224 3.30 2.14 -23.83
C VAL A 224 4.61 2.03 -24.62
N GLY A 225 4.53 1.66 -25.90
CA GLY A 225 5.69 1.65 -26.80
C GLY A 225 6.34 3.03 -26.93
N TYR A 226 5.53 4.06 -27.15
CA TYR A 226 6.00 5.43 -27.28
C TYR A 226 6.68 5.92 -26.00
N LEU A 227 6.07 5.70 -24.83
CA LEU A 227 6.61 6.05 -23.52
C LEU A 227 8.00 5.45 -23.31
N ARG A 228 8.16 4.14 -23.59
CA ARG A 228 9.46 3.46 -23.46
C ARG A 228 10.49 3.99 -24.47
N SER A 229 10.07 4.23 -25.72
CA SER A 229 10.96 4.78 -26.74
C SER A 229 11.40 6.23 -26.45
N SER A 230 10.53 7.03 -25.84
CA SER A 230 10.81 8.41 -25.45
C SER A 230 11.82 8.45 -24.30
N ALA A 231 11.71 7.55 -23.32
CA ALA A 231 12.72 7.39 -22.27
C ALA A 231 14.13 7.05 -22.83
N VAL A 232 14.21 6.22 -23.88
CA VAL A 232 15.47 5.93 -24.59
C VAL A 232 15.95 7.16 -25.37
N HIS A 233 15.06 7.83 -26.11
CA HIS A 233 15.39 9.03 -26.88
C HIS A 233 15.99 10.15 -26.02
N HIS A 234 15.48 10.31 -24.79
CA HIS A 234 15.97 11.28 -23.82
C HIS A 234 17.17 10.79 -22.98
N ASN A 235 17.71 9.60 -23.26
CA ASN A 235 18.84 8.98 -22.55
C ASN A 235 18.61 8.80 -21.03
N ILE A 236 17.37 8.55 -20.61
CA ILE A 236 17.01 8.35 -19.18
C ILE A 236 16.60 6.91 -18.87
N SER A 237 16.49 6.03 -19.87
CA SER A 237 16.02 4.65 -19.72
C SER A 237 16.84 3.81 -18.72
N ASP A 238 18.14 4.06 -18.61
CA ASP A 238 19.04 3.27 -17.75
C ASP A 238 18.94 3.64 -16.27
N HIS A 239 18.29 4.76 -15.97
CA HIS A 239 18.09 5.27 -14.61
C HIS A 239 16.61 5.46 -14.25
N LEU A 240 15.69 5.05 -15.13
CA LEU A 240 14.25 5.19 -14.95
C LEU A 240 13.58 3.82 -14.78
N ASN A 241 12.86 3.67 -13.67
CA ASN A 241 11.92 2.58 -13.42
C ASN A 241 10.52 3.04 -13.82
N ILE A 242 9.80 2.20 -14.55
CA ILE A 242 8.48 2.47 -15.11
C ILE A 242 7.54 1.38 -14.59
N ILE A 243 6.51 1.79 -13.85
CA ILE A 243 5.39 0.93 -13.47
C ILE A 243 4.18 1.38 -14.29
N ILE A 244 3.53 0.42 -14.97
CA ILE A 244 2.27 0.63 -15.68
C ILE A 244 1.23 -0.28 -15.04
N THR A 245 0.14 0.31 -14.56
CA THR A 245 -0.92 -0.37 -13.83
C THR A 245 -2.26 0.28 -14.15
N ALA A 246 -3.32 -0.26 -13.58
CA ALA A 246 -4.62 0.39 -13.51
C ALA A 246 -5.15 0.38 -12.07
N ASP A 247 -6.25 1.07 -11.88
CA ASP A 247 -6.93 1.31 -10.62
C ASP A 247 -8.08 0.33 -10.37
N HIS A 248 -8.75 -0.12 -11.44
CA HIS A 248 -9.75 -1.20 -11.43
C HIS A 248 -9.93 -1.82 -12.82
N GLY A 249 -10.71 -2.90 -12.89
CA GLY A 249 -11.22 -3.46 -14.14
C GLY A 249 -12.58 -2.88 -14.56
N MET A 250 -13.38 -3.65 -15.30
CA MET A 250 -14.67 -3.24 -15.88
C MET A 250 -15.52 -4.48 -16.22
N THR A 251 -16.82 -4.43 -15.95
CA THR A 251 -17.76 -5.50 -16.34
C THR A 251 -18.92 -4.96 -17.18
N THR A 252 -19.61 -5.82 -17.90
CA THR A 252 -20.78 -5.45 -18.72
C THR A 252 -22.00 -5.25 -17.82
N VAL A 253 -22.75 -4.16 -18.00
CA VAL A 253 -24.02 -3.93 -17.30
C VAL A 253 -25.15 -4.67 -18.02
N PHE A 254 -25.89 -5.49 -17.27
CA PHE A 254 -27.04 -6.21 -17.79
C PHE A 254 -28.23 -5.26 -17.99
N ARG A 255 -28.88 -5.37 -19.16
CA ARG A 255 -30.06 -4.58 -19.54
C ARG A 255 -31.04 -5.42 -20.35
N GLY A 256 -32.29 -4.98 -20.41
CA GLY A 256 -33.34 -5.57 -21.24
C GLY A 256 -34.52 -6.10 -20.42
N SER A 257 -35.55 -6.58 -21.11
CA SER A 257 -36.81 -7.03 -20.47
C SER A 257 -36.67 -8.23 -19.54
N LEU A 258 -35.55 -8.96 -19.63
CA LEU A 258 -35.25 -10.12 -18.78
C LEU A 258 -34.45 -9.75 -17.52
N VAL A 259 -34.00 -8.50 -17.39
CA VAL A 259 -33.21 -8.04 -16.24
C VAL A 259 -34.13 -7.35 -15.25
N GLU A 260 -34.21 -7.90 -14.04
CA GLU A 260 -34.86 -7.20 -12.92
C GLU A 260 -33.93 -6.07 -12.46
N GLU A 261 -34.26 -4.84 -12.83
CA GLU A 261 -33.45 -3.68 -12.44
C GLU A 261 -33.68 -3.30 -10.97
N ILE A 262 -32.58 -3.00 -10.26
CA ILE A 262 -32.63 -2.48 -8.89
C ILE A 262 -33.10 -1.02 -8.95
N VAL A 263 -34.35 -0.78 -8.54
CA VAL A 263 -34.94 0.56 -8.43
C VAL A 263 -35.48 0.77 -7.01
N LEU A 264 -34.75 1.53 -6.19
CA LEU A 264 -35.03 1.65 -4.75
C LEU A 264 -36.43 2.20 -4.48
N SER A 265 -36.90 3.18 -5.26
CA SER A 265 -38.25 3.76 -5.10
C SER A 265 -39.40 2.76 -5.30
N LYS A 266 -39.15 1.63 -5.96
CA LYS A 266 -40.15 0.57 -6.19
C LYS A 266 -40.16 -0.49 -5.09
N ILE A 267 -39.20 -0.47 -4.17
CA ILE A 267 -39.12 -1.42 -3.07
C ILE A 267 -40.20 -1.12 -2.03
N PRO A 268 -41.11 -2.07 -1.71
CA PRO A 268 -42.15 -1.87 -0.72
C PRO A 268 -41.58 -1.50 0.65
N GLY A 269 -42.18 -0.50 1.30
CA GLY A 269 -41.77 -0.04 2.64
C GLY A 269 -40.57 0.92 2.66
N PHE A 270 -39.82 1.03 1.57
CA PHE A 270 -38.77 2.03 1.41
C PHE A 270 -39.35 3.36 0.90
N ALA A 271 -38.88 4.48 1.45
CA ALA A 271 -39.22 5.80 0.95
C ALA A 271 -38.07 6.78 1.16
N PHE A 272 -37.71 7.53 0.11
CA PHE A 272 -36.66 8.55 0.18
C PHE A 272 -36.91 9.63 1.24
N LYS A 273 -38.18 9.89 1.59
CA LYS A 273 -38.53 10.83 2.67
C LYS A 273 -38.02 10.41 4.05
N ASP A 274 -37.67 9.15 4.23
CA ASP A 274 -37.06 8.62 5.46
C ASP A 274 -35.53 8.83 5.51
N LEU A 275 -34.92 9.33 4.43
CA LEU A 275 -33.49 9.64 4.33
C LEU A 275 -33.23 11.12 4.60
N ALA A 276 -32.16 11.41 5.36
CA ALA A 276 -31.59 12.74 5.49
C ALA A 276 -30.61 13.03 4.34
N PHE A 277 -29.88 12.01 3.88
CA PHE A 277 -29.00 12.08 2.72
C PHE A 277 -28.91 10.73 2.02
N HIS A 278 -28.62 10.73 0.73
CA HIS A 278 -28.37 9.51 -0.04
C HIS A 278 -27.39 9.77 -1.18
N LEU A 279 -26.56 8.78 -1.48
CA LEU A 279 -25.69 8.71 -2.64
C LEU A 279 -26.04 7.41 -3.37
N VAL A 280 -26.76 7.53 -4.48
CA VAL A 280 -27.23 6.43 -5.34
C VAL A 280 -27.15 6.92 -6.79
N ASP A 281 -27.53 6.09 -7.75
CA ASP A 281 -27.41 6.42 -9.19
C ASP A 281 -25.95 6.56 -9.66
N TYR A 282 -25.02 5.87 -8.98
CA TYR A 282 -23.58 5.90 -9.26
C TYR A 282 -23.00 4.48 -9.26
N GLY A 283 -23.30 3.74 -10.32
CA GLY A 283 -22.86 2.36 -10.51
C GLY A 283 -23.54 1.36 -9.57
N PRO A 284 -22.79 0.34 -9.08
CA PRO A 284 -23.32 -0.75 -8.28
C PRO A 284 -23.32 -0.48 -6.78
N SER A 285 -22.97 0.72 -6.33
CA SER A 285 -22.84 1.03 -4.90
C SER A 285 -23.72 2.21 -4.50
N GLY A 286 -24.05 2.27 -3.21
CA GLY A 286 -24.79 3.39 -2.65
C GLY A 286 -24.53 3.59 -1.16
N LEU A 287 -24.69 4.82 -0.71
CA LEU A 287 -24.53 5.19 0.71
C LEU A 287 -25.81 5.93 1.15
N LEU A 288 -26.45 5.46 2.22
CA LEU A 288 -27.67 6.08 2.74
C LEU A 288 -27.47 6.55 4.18
N LEU A 289 -27.95 7.76 4.46
CA LEU A 289 -28.10 8.31 5.79
C LEU A 289 -29.59 8.44 6.12
N PRO A 290 -30.16 7.48 6.87
CA PRO A 290 -31.53 7.59 7.38
C PRO A 290 -31.70 8.79 8.32
N LYS A 291 -32.90 9.35 8.38
CA LYS A 291 -33.28 10.31 9.43
C LYS A 291 -33.23 9.63 10.81
N GLU A 292 -33.13 10.44 11.86
CA GLU A 292 -33.16 9.96 13.24
C GLU A 292 -34.39 9.06 13.49
N GLY A 293 -34.17 7.92 14.15
CA GLY A 293 -35.20 6.90 14.40
C GLY A 293 -35.67 6.12 13.18
N ARG A 294 -35.13 6.34 11.97
CA ARG A 294 -35.55 5.64 10.74
C ARG A 294 -34.58 4.57 10.25
N LEU A 295 -33.43 4.37 10.90
CA LEU A 295 -32.40 3.42 10.46
C LEU A 295 -32.96 2.01 10.27
N GLU A 296 -33.59 1.45 11.30
CA GLU A 296 -34.16 0.09 11.25
C GLU A 296 -35.29 -0.04 10.21
N LYS A 297 -36.09 1.01 10.03
CA LYS A 297 -37.14 1.02 9.01
C LYS A 297 -36.55 0.92 7.61
N VAL A 298 -35.55 1.76 7.31
CA VAL A 298 -34.89 1.78 5.99
C VAL A 298 -34.14 0.48 5.73
N TYR A 299 -33.37 0.01 6.72
CA TYR A 299 -32.58 -1.21 6.61
C TYR A 299 -33.47 -2.44 6.36
N ASN A 300 -34.51 -2.65 7.16
CA ASN A 300 -35.39 -3.80 7.02
C ASN A 300 -36.26 -3.76 5.75
N ALA A 301 -36.55 -2.57 5.22
CA ALA A 301 -37.25 -2.45 3.94
C ALA A 301 -36.37 -2.83 2.74
N LEU A 302 -35.06 -2.58 2.81
CA LEU A 302 -34.13 -2.83 1.70
C LEU A 302 -33.47 -4.21 1.78
N LYS A 303 -33.21 -4.73 2.98
CA LYS A 303 -32.50 -6.00 3.16
C LYS A 303 -33.31 -7.17 2.60
N GLY A 304 -32.76 -7.85 1.61
CA GLY A 304 -33.41 -8.98 0.93
C GLY A 304 -34.55 -8.55 0.01
N ALA A 305 -34.70 -7.25 -0.28
CA ALA A 305 -35.75 -6.75 -1.16
C ALA A 305 -35.51 -7.03 -2.64
N HIS A 306 -34.27 -7.31 -3.03
CA HIS A 306 -33.90 -7.68 -4.38
C HIS A 306 -32.76 -8.72 -4.33
N PRO A 307 -32.79 -9.79 -5.13
CA PRO A 307 -31.82 -10.89 -5.05
C PRO A 307 -30.37 -10.45 -5.33
N HIS A 308 -30.20 -9.41 -6.15
CA HIS A 308 -28.89 -8.85 -6.52
C HIS A 308 -28.52 -7.57 -5.77
N LEU A 309 -29.22 -7.22 -4.69
CA LEU A 309 -28.92 -6.06 -3.86
C LEU A 309 -28.50 -6.52 -2.46
N HIS A 310 -27.25 -6.25 -2.11
CA HIS A 310 -26.73 -6.43 -0.76
C HIS A 310 -26.84 -5.13 0.02
N VAL A 311 -27.36 -5.25 1.24
CA VAL A 311 -27.61 -4.10 2.14
C VAL A 311 -26.95 -4.41 3.47
N TYR A 312 -25.98 -3.58 3.84
CA TYR A 312 -25.23 -3.72 5.06
C TYR A 312 -25.43 -2.50 5.95
N ARG A 313 -25.58 -2.73 7.25
CA ARG A 313 -25.18 -1.68 8.20
C ARG A 313 -23.66 -1.52 8.11
N LYS A 314 -23.17 -0.32 8.38
CA LYS A 314 -21.73 -0.02 8.38
C LYS A 314 -20.93 -1.06 9.19
N GLU A 315 -21.45 -1.47 10.33
CA GLU A 315 -20.81 -2.41 11.26
C GLU A 315 -20.86 -3.88 10.77
N GLU A 316 -21.67 -4.18 9.77
CA GLU A 316 -21.87 -5.52 9.20
C GLU A 316 -21.03 -5.77 7.94
N MET A 317 -20.34 -4.74 7.45
CA MET A 317 -19.51 -4.86 6.25
C MET A 317 -18.40 -5.90 6.45
N PRO A 318 -18.17 -6.79 5.48
CA PRO A 318 -17.09 -7.76 5.56
C PRO A 318 -15.72 -7.09 5.80
N ALA A 319 -15.04 -7.49 6.87
CA ALA A 319 -13.75 -6.89 7.26
C ALA A 319 -12.68 -6.96 6.16
N ARG A 320 -12.71 -8.00 5.31
CA ARG A 320 -11.80 -8.17 4.16
C ARG A 320 -11.82 -7.00 3.16
N LEU A 321 -12.89 -6.20 3.17
CA LEU A 321 -13.07 -5.10 2.22
C LEU A 321 -12.37 -3.81 2.68
N HIS A 322 -11.97 -3.71 3.95
CA HIS A 322 -11.25 -2.56 4.50
C HIS A 322 -11.87 -1.20 4.10
N PHE A 323 -13.19 -1.10 4.22
CA PHE A 323 -13.96 0.04 3.71
C PHE A 323 -14.79 0.77 4.77
N ALA A 324 -15.32 0.06 5.76
CA ALA A 324 -16.36 0.60 6.61
C ALA A 324 -15.84 1.44 7.78
N ASN A 325 -14.59 1.28 8.20
CA ASN A 325 -14.06 1.93 9.40
C ASN A 325 -13.59 3.39 9.14
N ASN A 326 -14.47 4.22 8.59
CA ASN A 326 -14.20 5.65 8.38
C ASN A 326 -15.44 6.50 8.66
N ASN A 327 -15.26 7.69 9.27
CA ASN A 327 -16.36 8.57 9.67
C ASN A 327 -17.19 9.11 8.50
N ARG A 328 -16.64 9.12 7.27
CA ARG A 328 -17.37 9.56 6.07
C ARG A 328 -18.36 8.51 5.54
N ILE A 329 -18.18 7.25 5.93
CA ILE A 329 -19.03 6.14 5.52
C ILE A 329 -20.36 6.22 6.26
N LEU A 330 -21.45 6.19 5.50
CA LEU A 330 -22.82 6.36 6.01
C LEU A 330 -23.34 5.06 6.66
N PRO A 331 -24.38 5.16 7.52
CA PRO A 331 -24.85 4.01 8.31
C PRO A 331 -25.35 2.82 7.50
N ILE A 332 -25.87 3.04 6.29
CA ILE A 332 -26.31 1.96 5.39
C ILE A 332 -25.52 2.04 4.10
N ILE A 333 -24.92 0.91 3.72
CA ILE A 333 -24.15 0.72 2.50
C ILE A 333 -24.91 -0.25 1.61
N LEU A 334 -25.06 0.12 0.35
CA LEU A 334 -25.65 -0.69 -0.70
C LEU A 334 -24.56 -1.15 -1.66
N TRP A 335 -24.67 -2.40 -2.11
CA TRP A 335 -23.77 -2.97 -3.09
C TRP A 335 -24.50 -4.02 -3.91
N ALA A 336 -24.42 -3.94 -5.24
CA ALA A 336 -25.06 -4.86 -6.17
C ALA A 336 -24.10 -5.94 -6.70
N ASP A 337 -24.67 -7.09 -7.08
CA ASP A 337 -23.93 -8.13 -7.80
C ASP A 337 -23.36 -7.62 -9.14
N GLU A 338 -22.33 -8.31 -9.63
CA GLU A 338 -21.70 -8.02 -10.92
C GLU A 338 -22.71 -7.86 -12.05
N GLY A 339 -22.56 -6.78 -12.82
CA GLY A 339 -23.44 -6.45 -13.94
C GLY A 339 -24.75 -5.72 -13.56
N TYR A 340 -25.07 -5.57 -12.28
CA TYR A 340 -26.23 -4.79 -11.81
C TYR A 340 -25.83 -3.40 -11.31
N VAL A 341 -26.68 -2.40 -11.55
CA VAL A 341 -26.49 -1.04 -11.03
C VAL A 341 -27.67 -0.62 -10.17
N ILE A 342 -27.43 0.27 -9.20
CA ILE A 342 -28.45 0.71 -8.24
C ILE A 342 -29.07 2.03 -8.69
N ASN A 343 -30.35 1.98 -9.07
CA ASN A 343 -31.12 3.18 -9.41
C ASN A 343 -31.97 3.65 -8.23
N GLY A 344 -32.00 4.95 -7.99
CA GLY A 344 -32.73 5.58 -6.90
C GLY A 344 -34.23 5.70 -7.20
N TYR A 345 -34.60 6.79 -7.88
CA TYR A 345 -36.00 7.09 -8.19
C TYR A 345 -36.50 6.39 -9.46
N PHE A 346 -35.68 6.38 -10.49
CA PHE A 346 -35.94 5.77 -11.79
C PHE A 346 -34.60 5.46 -12.45
N PRO A 347 -34.56 4.53 -13.44
CA PRO A 347 -33.33 4.21 -14.14
C PRO A 347 -32.77 5.42 -14.90
N VAL A 348 -31.60 5.91 -14.50
CA VAL A 348 -30.90 7.05 -15.14
C VAL A 348 -29.52 6.70 -15.66
N GLN A 349 -28.99 5.55 -15.25
CA GLN A 349 -27.68 5.09 -15.67
C GLN A 349 -27.78 4.40 -17.02
N ALA A 350 -26.95 4.80 -17.99
CA ALA A 350 -27.01 4.31 -19.37
C ALA A 350 -25.69 3.68 -19.86
N ASN A 351 -24.69 3.58 -18.99
CA ASN A 351 -23.42 2.95 -19.30
C ASN A 351 -23.63 1.46 -19.64
N LYS A 352 -22.85 0.97 -20.61
CA LYS A 352 -22.82 -0.43 -21.05
C LYS A 352 -21.79 -1.25 -20.28
N GLY A 353 -20.74 -0.61 -19.79
CA GLY A 353 -19.79 -1.17 -18.85
C GLY A 353 -19.80 -0.37 -17.56
N GLU A 354 -19.57 -1.03 -16.42
CA GLU A 354 -19.41 -0.34 -15.14
C GLU A 354 -18.35 -1.03 -14.28
N HIS A 355 -17.89 -0.31 -13.27
CA HIS A 355 -16.97 -0.80 -12.24
C HIS A 355 -17.52 -0.41 -10.85
N GLY A 356 -16.83 -0.81 -9.78
CA GLY A 356 -17.24 -0.53 -8.39
C GLY A 356 -17.82 -1.73 -7.66
N PHE A 357 -17.72 -2.92 -8.24
CA PHE A 357 -18.21 -4.19 -7.68
C PHE A 357 -17.24 -4.76 -6.64
N ASP A 358 -17.44 -6.03 -6.24
CA ASP A 358 -16.50 -6.73 -5.35
C ASP A 358 -15.08 -6.66 -5.94
N ASN A 359 -14.11 -6.32 -5.11
CA ASN A 359 -12.73 -6.40 -5.53
C ASN A 359 -12.26 -7.86 -5.71
N ASN A 360 -13.02 -8.87 -5.25
CA ASN A 360 -12.77 -10.28 -5.55
C ASN A 360 -13.16 -10.71 -6.97
N ASN A 361 -14.05 -9.99 -7.63
CA ASN A 361 -14.47 -10.36 -8.98
C ASN A 361 -13.30 -10.23 -9.95
N LEU A 362 -13.16 -11.19 -10.87
CA LEU A 362 -12.09 -11.18 -11.86
C LEU A 362 -12.22 -9.96 -12.79
N ASP A 363 -13.44 -9.57 -13.15
CA ASP A 363 -13.65 -8.42 -14.03
C ASP A 363 -13.21 -7.09 -13.38
N MET A 364 -13.08 -7.03 -12.05
CA MET A 364 -12.60 -5.84 -11.34
C MET A 364 -11.09 -5.79 -11.18
N LYS A 365 -10.36 -6.84 -11.56
CA LYS A 365 -8.90 -6.90 -11.38
C LYS A 365 -8.19 -6.05 -12.45
N PRO A 366 -7.35 -5.07 -12.05
CA PRO A 366 -6.48 -4.41 -13.00
C PRO A 366 -5.21 -5.22 -13.29
N PHE A 367 -4.47 -4.80 -14.32
CA PHE A 367 -3.14 -5.32 -14.64
C PHE A 367 -2.03 -4.61 -13.87
N PHE A 368 -0.84 -5.22 -13.89
CA PHE A 368 0.40 -4.62 -13.41
C PHE A 368 1.60 -5.05 -14.28
N ARG A 369 2.43 -4.06 -14.63
CA ARG A 369 3.71 -4.20 -15.31
C ARG A 369 4.74 -3.29 -14.69
N ALA A 370 5.98 -3.76 -14.66
CA ALA A 370 7.09 -2.93 -14.28
C ALA A 370 8.33 -3.25 -15.11
N VAL A 371 9.10 -2.24 -15.50
CA VAL A 371 10.37 -2.40 -16.21
C VAL A 371 11.34 -1.33 -15.74
N GLY A 372 12.62 -1.65 -15.68
CA GLY A 372 13.65 -0.71 -15.27
C GLY A 372 14.88 -1.40 -14.70
N PRO A 373 15.91 -0.63 -14.35
CA PRO A 373 17.15 -1.14 -13.78
C PRO A 373 16.95 -1.87 -12.44
N ALA A 374 15.98 -1.49 -11.62
CA ALA A 374 15.72 -2.13 -10.33
C ALA A 374 14.92 -3.45 -10.44
N PHE A 375 14.20 -3.63 -11.54
CA PHE A 375 13.31 -4.77 -11.73
C PHE A 375 14.03 -5.96 -12.38
N ARG A 376 13.65 -7.18 -11.97
CA ARG A 376 14.01 -8.41 -12.68
C ARG A 376 13.43 -8.39 -14.09
N ARG A 377 13.97 -9.23 -14.96
CA ARG A 377 13.51 -9.36 -16.35
C ARG A 377 12.86 -10.71 -16.56
N ASN A 378 11.83 -10.75 -17.41
CA ASN A 378 11.07 -11.93 -17.77
C ASN A 378 10.54 -12.69 -16.54
N VAL A 379 9.98 -11.97 -15.57
CA VAL A 379 9.41 -12.56 -14.35
C VAL A 379 7.90 -12.34 -14.31
N VAL A 380 7.18 -13.44 -14.09
CA VAL A 380 5.77 -13.41 -13.68
C VAL A 380 5.72 -13.68 -12.18
N VAL A 381 5.15 -12.76 -11.41
CA VAL A 381 4.92 -12.92 -9.97
C VAL A 381 3.48 -13.32 -9.68
N GLU A 382 3.22 -13.83 -8.49
CA GLU A 382 1.85 -14.10 -8.04
C GLU A 382 1.01 -12.82 -7.95
N PRO A 383 -0.34 -12.91 -8.09
CA PRO A 383 -1.22 -11.78 -7.84
C PRO A 383 -1.04 -11.19 -6.44
N PHE A 384 -1.17 -9.87 -6.33
CA PHE A 384 -1.04 -9.14 -5.08
C PHE A 384 -2.01 -7.94 -5.04
N GLU A 385 -2.18 -7.32 -3.87
CA GLU A 385 -3.07 -6.16 -3.72
C GLU A 385 -2.37 -4.84 -4.05
N THR A 386 -3.09 -3.90 -4.67
CA THR A 386 -2.55 -2.61 -5.11
C THR A 386 -2.02 -1.74 -3.96
N VAL A 387 -2.47 -1.98 -2.73
CA VAL A 387 -1.97 -1.35 -1.50
C VAL A 387 -0.45 -1.54 -1.32
N ASN A 388 0.13 -2.60 -1.90
CA ASN A 388 1.56 -2.91 -1.82
C ASN A 388 2.41 -2.17 -2.87
N ILE A 389 1.80 -1.37 -3.77
CA ILE A 389 2.53 -0.59 -4.78
C ILE A 389 3.23 0.62 -4.14
N TYR A 390 2.63 1.27 -3.14
CA TYR A 390 3.25 2.37 -2.41
C TYR A 390 4.60 2.00 -1.75
N PRO A 391 4.71 0.93 -0.92
CA PRO A 391 5.99 0.56 -0.33
C PRO A 391 7.02 0.13 -1.39
N LEU A 392 6.59 -0.46 -2.52
CA LEU A 392 7.46 -0.72 -3.67
C LEU A 392 8.03 0.60 -4.22
N MET A 393 7.19 1.60 -4.47
CA MET A 393 7.64 2.90 -4.96
C MET A 393 8.57 3.60 -3.97
N CYS A 394 8.27 3.59 -2.67
CA CYS A 394 9.17 4.14 -1.65
C CYS A 394 10.54 3.45 -1.68
N HIS A 395 10.58 2.12 -1.83
CA HIS A 395 11.82 1.38 -1.95
C HIS A 395 12.62 1.76 -3.21
N LEU A 396 11.96 1.91 -4.36
CA LEU A 396 12.61 2.31 -5.62
C LEU A 396 13.23 3.71 -5.55
N LEU A 397 12.54 4.64 -4.87
CA LEU A 397 13.02 6.01 -4.63
C LEU A 397 14.06 6.10 -3.50
N GLY A 398 14.27 5.03 -2.72
CA GLY A 398 15.19 5.04 -1.59
C GLY A 398 14.72 5.94 -0.43
N ILE A 399 13.40 6.12 -0.29
CA ILE A 399 12.80 6.96 0.75
C ILE A 399 12.17 6.14 1.86
N THR A 400 12.12 6.70 3.06
CA THR A 400 11.35 6.13 4.17
C THR A 400 9.86 6.32 3.88
N SER A 401 9.11 5.22 3.87
CA SER A 401 7.67 5.25 3.65
C SER A 401 6.93 5.83 4.87
N GLU A 402 5.82 6.51 4.63
CA GLU A 402 4.83 6.76 5.68
C GLU A 402 4.25 5.43 6.18
N ARG A 403 3.58 5.47 7.34
CA ARG A 403 2.81 4.32 7.81
C ARG A 403 1.70 4.02 6.80
N SER A 404 1.78 2.81 6.23
CA SER A 404 0.86 2.29 5.22
C SER A 404 0.39 0.89 5.63
N ASP A 405 -0.66 0.39 4.96
CA ASP A 405 -1.21 -0.95 5.17
C ASP A 405 -0.52 -2.00 4.28
N GLY A 406 0.15 -1.55 3.20
CA GLY A 406 0.92 -2.41 2.31
C GLY A 406 2.30 -2.80 2.85
N HIS A 407 2.87 -3.87 2.30
CA HIS A 407 4.19 -4.38 2.68
C HIS A 407 5.09 -4.62 1.46
N LEU A 408 6.36 -4.20 1.55
CA LEU A 408 7.34 -4.40 0.47
C LEU A 408 7.56 -5.90 0.16
N ASP A 409 7.38 -6.78 1.13
CA ASP A 409 7.62 -8.21 0.92
C ASP A 409 6.67 -8.84 -0.11
N ALA A 410 5.48 -8.28 -0.29
CA ALA A 410 4.55 -8.70 -1.33
C ALA A 410 5.09 -8.44 -2.75
N THR A 411 6.01 -7.50 -2.91
CA THR A 411 6.58 -7.09 -4.21
C THR A 411 8.09 -7.30 -4.30
N ARG A 412 8.74 -7.80 -3.23
CA ARG A 412 10.19 -8.04 -3.18
C ARG A 412 10.69 -8.99 -4.26
N ALA A 413 9.88 -9.97 -4.64
CA ALA A 413 10.21 -10.92 -5.71
C ALA A 413 10.41 -10.25 -7.10
N MET A 414 9.89 -9.03 -7.28
CA MET A 414 10.03 -8.25 -8.52
C MET A 414 11.41 -7.60 -8.65
N LEU A 415 12.11 -7.39 -7.54
CA LEU A 415 13.33 -6.60 -7.47
C LEU A 415 14.57 -7.47 -7.70
N ARG A 416 15.60 -6.90 -8.35
CA ARG A 416 16.92 -7.53 -8.41
C ARG A 416 17.50 -7.60 -7.00
N SER A 417 18.19 -8.69 -6.68
CA SER A 417 18.98 -8.75 -5.46
C SER A 417 20.07 -7.68 -5.54
N SER A 418 20.21 -6.88 -4.49
CA SER A 418 21.31 -5.94 -4.32
C SER A 418 22.61 -6.67 -3.96
N GLU A 419 22.91 -7.78 -4.65
CA GLU A 419 24.25 -8.34 -4.60
C GLU A 419 25.05 -7.68 -5.72
N PRO A 420 26.20 -7.06 -5.42
CA PRO A 420 27.19 -6.76 -6.46
C PRO A 420 27.45 -8.06 -7.25
N PRO A 421 27.83 -7.99 -8.54
CA PRO A 421 28.38 -9.17 -9.20
C PRO A 421 29.48 -9.71 -8.28
N GLY A 422 29.26 -10.92 -7.76
CA GLY A 422 30.14 -11.49 -6.76
C GLY A 422 31.56 -11.45 -7.31
N ASP A 423 32.45 -10.74 -6.61
CA ASP A 423 33.84 -11.16 -6.57
C ASP A 423 33.80 -12.66 -6.33
N GLU A 424 34.41 -13.43 -7.24
CA GLU A 424 34.64 -14.85 -7.02
C GLU A 424 35.06 -15.02 -5.56
N VAL A 425 34.20 -15.64 -4.75
CA VAL A 425 34.48 -15.90 -3.35
C VAL A 425 35.66 -16.86 -3.35
N SER A 426 36.85 -16.28 -3.29
CA SER A 426 38.10 -17.00 -3.13
C SER A 426 37.91 -17.92 -1.92
N SER A 427 38.21 -19.19 -2.11
CA SER A 427 38.18 -20.25 -1.07
C SER A 427 38.89 -19.85 0.24
N SER A 428 39.76 -18.84 0.19
CA SER A 428 40.42 -18.20 1.33
C SER A 428 39.46 -17.55 2.34
N SER A 429 38.34 -16.95 1.90
CA SER A 429 37.43 -16.21 2.79
C SER A 429 36.56 -17.13 3.65
N VAL A 430 36.17 -18.29 3.13
CA VAL A 430 35.41 -19.31 3.85
C VAL A 430 36.30 -20.01 4.88
N LEU A 431 37.53 -20.36 4.49
CA LEU A 431 38.51 -20.93 5.41
C LEU A 431 38.82 -19.98 6.56
N SER A 432 39.01 -18.68 6.29
CA SER A 432 39.28 -17.69 7.34
C SER A 432 38.14 -17.58 8.37
N ARG A 433 36.87 -17.59 7.91
CA ARG A 433 35.70 -17.58 8.82
C ARG A 433 35.59 -18.86 9.65
N VAL A 434 35.88 -20.01 9.06
CA VAL A 434 35.91 -21.31 9.77
C VAL A 434 37.04 -21.34 10.81
N PHE A 435 38.23 -20.83 10.48
CA PHE A 435 39.35 -20.73 11.42
C PHE A 435 39.05 -19.80 12.60
N ILE A 436 38.42 -18.65 12.37
CA ILE A 436 38.00 -17.73 13.44
C ILE A 436 36.96 -18.41 14.34
N GLY A 437 35.97 -19.09 13.75
CA GLY A 437 34.96 -19.85 14.51
C GLY A 437 35.57 -20.96 15.37
N LEU A 438 36.46 -21.78 14.80
CA LEU A 438 37.16 -22.86 15.52
C LEU A 438 38.07 -22.32 16.64
N SER A 439 38.74 -21.19 16.41
CA SER A 439 39.60 -20.56 17.41
C SER A 439 38.80 -20.03 18.60
N ALA A 440 37.63 -19.42 18.34
CA ALA A 440 36.73 -18.96 19.40
C ALA A 440 36.16 -20.11 20.24
N VAL A 441 35.75 -21.21 19.60
CA VAL A 441 35.27 -22.42 20.31
C VAL A 441 36.39 -23.04 21.15
N THR A 442 37.61 -23.16 20.60
CA THR A 442 38.76 -23.71 21.32
C THR A 442 39.13 -22.85 22.52
N GLY A 443 39.13 -21.52 22.37
CA GLY A 443 39.36 -20.58 23.47
C GLY A 443 38.32 -20.71 24.58
N PHE A 444 37.04 -20.84 24.22
CA PHE A 444 35.97 -21.05 25.19
C PHE A 444 36.11 -22.38 25.94
N LEU A 445 36.44 -23.47 25.24
CA LEU A 445 36.63 -24.79 25.86
C LEU A 445 37.84 -24.81 26.80
N CYS A 446 38.95 -24.16 26.44
CA CYS A 446 40.11 -24.00 27.32
C CYS A 446 39.75 -23.21 28.58
N LEU A 447 38.99 -22.13 28.46
CA LEU A 447 38.53 -21.34 29.60
C LEU A 447 37.67 -22.18 30.56
N VAL A 448 36.70 -22.93 30.00
CA VAL A 448 35.85 -23.84 30.79
C VAL A 448 36.68 -24.91 31.49
N PHE A 449 37.64 -25.51 30.80
CA PHE A 449 38.54 -26.52 31.39
C PHE A 449 39.35 -25.95 32.56
N VAL A 450 39.95 -24.76 32.40
CA VAL A 450 40.69 -24.09 33.47
C VAL A 450 39.80 -23.83 34.67
N ILE A 451 38.56 -23.35 34.46
CA ILE A 451 37.60 -23.09 35.55
C ILE A 451 37.25 -24.40 36.28
N VAL A 452 36.99 -25.49 35.55
CA VAL A 452 36.63 -26.78 36.13
C VAL A 452 37.78 -27.38 36.93
N VAL A 453 39.01 -27.38 36.39
CA VAL A 453 40.20 -27.88 37.08
C VAL A 453 40.52 -27.04 38.31
N THR A 454 40.40 -25.71 38.21
CA THR A 454 40.65 -24.80 39.34
C THR A 454 39.62 -25.04 40.45
N LYS A 455 38.33 -25.15 40.12
CA LYS A 455 37.28 -25.50 41.09
C LYS A 455 37.50 -26.89 41.70
N GLY A 456 37.90 -27.88 40.91
CA GLY A 456 38.23 -29.22 41.38
C GLY A 456 39.40 -29.22 42.37
N THR A 457 40.45 -28.47 42.07
CA THR A 457 41.64 -28.35 42.91
C THR A 457 41.34 -27.62 44.22
N ILE A 458 40.56 -26.54 44.18
CA ILE A 458 40.10 -25.82 45.38
C ILE A 458 39.25 -26.73 46.25
N LYS A 459 38.30 -27.48 45.66
CA LYS A 459 37.44 -28.41 46.40
C LYS A 459 38.23 -29.56 47.03
N ARG A 460 39.30 -30.02 46.37
CA ARG A 460 40.23 -31.05 46.90
C ARG A 460 41.05 -30.51 48.07
N LYS A 461 41.62 -29.30 47.95
CA LYS A 461 42.31 -28.61 49.07
C LYS A 461 41.40 -28.35 50.27
N GLN A 462 40.15 -27.94 50.03
CA GLN A 462 39.17 -27.75 51.11
C GLN A 462 38.80 -29.06 51.81
N LYS A 463 38.79 -30.19 51.07
CA LYS A 463 38.54 -31.52 51.63
C LYS A 463 39.74 -32.03 52.44
N GLU A 464 40.96 -31.77 51.98
CA GLU A 464 42.22 -32.08 52.70
C GLU A 464 42.34 -31.25 54.00
N GLN A 465 42.05 -29.95 53.95
CA GLN A 465 42.03 -29.10 55.16
C GLN A 465 40.93 -29.48 56.16
N ARG A 466 39.77 -29.99 55.70
CA ARG A 466 38.73 -30.55 56.59
C ARG A 466 39.12 -31.91 57.17
N TYR A 467 40.01 -32.65 56.52
CA TYR A 467 40.54 -33.92 57.01
C TYR A 467 41.64 -33.69 58.06
N GLU A 468 42.55 -32.73 57.84
CA GLU A 468 43.59 -32.34 58.81
C GLU A 468 43.02 -31.70 60.08
N LYS A 469 41.94 -30.91 59.99
CA LYS A 469 41.25 -30.37 61.19
C LYS A 469 40.49 -31.40 62.02
N ARG A 470 40.35 -32.65 61.55
CA ARG A 470 39.66 -33.74 62.28
C ARG A 470 40.62 -34.62 63.08
N PHE A 471 41.93 -34.47 62.88
CA PHE A 471 42.99 -35.22 63.57
C PHE A 471 44.15 -34.29 63.92
N THR A 472 44.01 -33.53 65.00
CA THR A 472 45.15 -32.88 65.67
C THR A 472 44.86 -32.82 67.19
N PRO A 473 45.72 -33.38 68.07
CA PRO A 473 45.47 -33.43 69.51
C PRO A 473 45.77 -32.11 70.24
N LEU A 474 45.06 -31.87 71.36
CA LEU A 474 45.25 -30.75 72.27
C LEU A 474 46.62 -30.79 72.98
N SER A 475 47.32 -29.64 73.01
CA SER A 475 48.28 -29.31 74.08
C SER A 475 48.42 -27.79 74.29
N THR A 476 47.82 -27.32 75.41
CA THR A 476 48.33 -26.39 76.44
C THR A 476 49.17 -25.12 76.13
N VAL A 477 48.59 -23.96 76.51
CA VAL A 477 49.08 -22.90 77.46
C VAL A 477 50.28 -22.01 77.06
N LYS A 478 50.09 -20.66 76.92
CA LYS A 478 50.35 -19.57 77.93
C LYS A 478 50.46 -18.13 77.34
N ASP A 479 49.76 -17.19 77.99
CA ASP A 479 49.95 -15.74 78.29
C ASP A 479 50.63 -14.71 77.35
N GLY A 480 50.03 -13.50 77.31
CA GLY A 480 50.69 -12.24 76.90
C GLY A 480 49.77 -11.02 76.61
N THR A 481 49.48 -10.22 77.65
CA THR A 481 48.99 -8.81 77.69
C THR A 481 49.82 -7.83 76.80
N ALA A 482 49.43 -6.62 76.33
CA ALA A 482 48.61 -5.52 76.87
C ALA A 482 48.46 -4.30 75.90
N LEU A 483 47.38 -3.49 76.09
CA LEU A 483 47.21 -2.01 76.00
C LEU A 483 47.47 -1.22 74.66
N SER A 484 46.82 -0.09 74.29
CA SER A 484 46.03 0.96 74.98
C SER A 484 45.22 1.88 74.01
N THR A 485 43.95 2.17 74.37
CA THR A 485 43.17 3.47 74.45
C THR A 485 43.55 4.75 73.68
N VAL A 486 42.72 5.82 73.45
CA VAL A 486 41.31 6.31 73.55
C VAL A 486 41.35 7.81 73.14
N ARG A 487 40.27 8.40 72.60
CA ARG A 487 39.67 9.75 72.90
C ARG A 487 38.54 10.04 71.89
N ASP A 488 37.25 10.05 72.29
CA ASP A 488 36.44 11.14 72.90
C ASP A 488 36.27 12.36 71.98
N SER A 489 35.14 13.06 71.81
CA SER A 489 33.78 13.04 72.39
C SER A 489 32.92 14.14 71.71
N THR A 490 31.60 13.93 71.57
CA THR A 490 30.49 14.91 71.37
C THR A 490 30.32 15.89 72.58
N PRO A 491 29.35 16.85 72.73
CA PRO A 491 27.97 16.98 72.17
C PRO A 491 27.35 18.42 72.03
N LEU A 492 26.06 18.54 71.61
CA LEU A 492 24.93 19.30 72.23
C LEU A 492 23.68 19.34 71.28
N SER A 493 22.52 18.77 71.66
CA SER A 493 21.23 19.38 72.14
C SER A 493 20.35 20.03 71.04
N THR A 494 19.00 19.95 70.95
CA THR A 494 17.93 19.80 71.95
C THR A 494 16.56 19.45 71.31
N VAL A 495 15.61 19.06 72.16
CA VAL A 495 14.29 18.40 72.04
C VAL A 495 13.08 19.29 71.63
N ARG A 496 12.05 18.73 70.95
CA ARG A 496 10.59 18.65 71.36
C ARG A 496 9.67 18.02 70.27
N GLY A 497 8.92 16.98 70.63
CA GLY A 497 7.85 16.31 69.82
C GLY A 497 6.43 16.81 70.17
N PRO A 498 5.33 16.01 70.12
CA PRO A 498 5.09 14.72 69.41
C PRO A 498 3.68 14.58 68.73
N HIS A 499 3.57 13.65 67.74
CA HIS A 499 2.48 12.65 67.39
C HIS A 499 0.95 12.96 67.45
N PRO A 500 0.00 12.08 66.99
CA PRO A 500 0.09 10.81 66.20
C PRO A 500 -1.02 10.52 65.13
N SER A 501 -0.90 9.33 64.51
CA SER A 501 -1.97 8.37 64.09
C SER A 501 -2.73 8.64 62.78
N LEU A 502 -3.17 7.69 61.94
CA LEU A 502 -3.35 6.22 61.93
C LEU A 502 -3.03 5.69 60.50
N GLN A 503 -2.42 4.51 60.29
CA GLN A 503 -3.04 3.19 60.01
C GLN A 503 -4.22 3.24 59.00
N SER A 504 -4.29 2.45 57.92
CA SER A 504 -4.22 0.98 57.83
C SER A 504 -4.11 0.58 56.33
N GLU A 505 -3.26 -0.40 56.00
CA GLU A 505 -3.59 -1.80 55.60
C GLU A 505 -4.13 -1.94 54.15
N ILE A 506 -3.40 -2.55 53.21
CA ILE A 506 -2.90 -3.94 53.06
C ILE A 506 -3.88 -4.85 52.27
N HIS A 507 -3.29 -5.46 51.22
CA HIS A 507 -3.66 -6.71 50.52
C HIS A 507 -4.95 -6.75 49.68
N THR A 508 -5.10 -7.59 48.65
CA THR A 508 -4.27 -8.27 47.65
C THR A 508 -5.22 -9.14 46.83
N SER A 509 -4.88 -9.34 45.55
CA SER A 509 -5.19 -10.52 44.75
C SER A 509 -6.59 -10.74 44.16
N LEU A 510 -6.53 -10.80 42.82
CA LEU A 510 -6.83 -11.97 41.98
C LEU A 510 -8.28 -12.29 41.58
N TYR A 511 -8.39 -12.33 40.25
CA TYR A 511 -8.97 -13.39 39.41
C TYR A 511 -10.45 -13.34 38.99
N THR A 512 -10.56 -13.31 37.65
CA THR A 512 -11.51 -14.01 36.74
C THR A 512 -12.92 -13.49 36.48
N GLN A 513 -13.16 -13.36 35.18
CA GLN A 513 -14.37 -13.65 34.41
C GLN A 513 -15.61 -12.77 34.65
N ARG A 514 -15.86 -11.85 33.71
CA ARG A 514 -16.68 -12.12 32.52
C ARG A 514 -16.35 -11.16 31.40
#